data_AF-A0AAU4ZZ55-F1
#
_entry.id   AF-A0AAU4ZZ55-F1
#
_cell.length_a   1.000
_cell.length_b   1.000
_cell.length_c   1.000
_cell.angle_alpha   90.00
_cell.angle_beta   90.00
_cell.angle_gamma   90.00
#
_symmetry.space_group_name_H-M   'P 1'
#
loop_
_entity.id
_entity.type
_entity.pdbx_description
1 polymer ?
#
loop_
_entity_poly.entity_id
_entity_poly.type
_entity_poly.pdbx_seq_one_letter_code
_entity_poly.pdbx_strand_id
1 'polypeptide(L)'
;MIDFKGNTTTVVIPGDRGHQFTLPPNRDTMPAKTATALDKLLQARDAERHLKGNAGAAAKREAADTVQAALTDLYDVAAATAVSARQHHQEGYSYATAKFNRAIAEAEAALQLLADHAAQYANPSGIGIVAKSSTKPIVSLRLIAGALDALVAVPPIDA
;
A
#
# COMPACT_ATOMS: atom_id res chain seq x y z
N MET A 1 -6.29 27.40 15.10
CA MET A 1 -5.30 26.31 15.01
C MET A 1 -6.02 24.99 15.24
N ILE A 2 -6.00 24.07 14.27
CA ILE A 2 -6.59 22.74 14.44
C ILE A 2 -5.61 21.86 15.20
N ASP A 3 -6.13 21.09 16.15
CA ASP A 3 -5.34 20.14 16.92
C ASP A 3 -5.25 18.82 16.12
N PHE A 4 -4.05 18.48 15.62
CA PHE A 4 -3.81 17.27 14.84
C PHE A 4 -3.77 15.99 15.71
N LYS A 5 -4.29 15.98 16.94
CA LYS A 5 -4.21 14.85 17.88
C LYS A 5 -5.07 13.62 17.54
N GLY A 6 -5.45 13.42 16.28
CA GLY A 6 -6.39 12.35 15.91
C GLY A 6 -7.86 12.68 16.19
N ASN A 7 -8.17 13.93 16.53
CA ASN A 7 -9.52 14.36 16.86
C ASN A 7 -10.36 14.60 15.60
N THR A 8 -11.62 14.17 15.64
CA THR A 8 -12.61 14.44 14.59
C THR A 8 -12.84 15.95 14.48
N THR A 9 -12.52 16.52 13.33
CA THR A 9 -12.84 17.92 13.03
C THR A 9 -14.18 17.96 12.31
N THR A 10 -15.07 18.86 12.75
CA THR A 10 -16.32 19.14 12.05
C THR A 10 -16.24 20.51 11.39
N VAL A 11 -16.52 20.57 10.10
CA VAL A 11 -16.73 21.83 9.37
C VAL A 11 -18.21 21.95 9.07
N VAL A 12 -18.82 23.03 9.54
CA VAL A 12 -20.23 23.34 9.31
C VAL A 12 -20.28 24.55 8.39
N ILE A 13 -20.86 24.38 7.21
CA ILE A 13 -21.15 25.48 6.28
C ILE A 13 -22.56 26.00 6.62
N PRO A 14 -22.78 27.33 6.68
CA PRO A 14 -24.10 27.88 6.93
C PRO A 14 -25.14 27.39 5.90
N GLY A 15 -26.12 26.61 6.35
CA GLY A 15 -27.17 26.03 5.47
C GLY A 15 -26.89 24.61 4.96
N ASP A 16 -25.79 23.98 5.37
CA ASP A 16 -25.45 22.59 5.01
C ASP A 16 -25.25 21.69 6.25
N ARG A 17 -25.12 20.38 6.02
CA ARG A 17 -24.76 19.38 7.04
C ARG A 17 -23.33 19.59 7.55
N GLY A 18 -23.08 19.19 8.79
CA GLY A 18 -21.73 19.15 9.36
C GLY A 18 -20.90 18.06 8.68
N HIS A 19 -19.78 18.43 8.07
CA HIS A 19 -18.85 17.52 7.45
C HIS A 19 -17.78 17.12 8.47
N GLN A 20 -17.82 15.85 8.87
CA GLN A 20 -16.86 15.29 9.82
C GLN A 20 -15.73 14.61 9.07
N PHE A 21 -14.49 14.92 9.47
CA PHE A 21 -13.31 14.21 9.00
C PHE A 21 -12.32 14.01 10.14
N THR A 22 -11.72 12.83 10.18
CA THR A 22 -10.69 12.46 11.15
C THR A 22 -9.34 12.79 10.57
N LEU A 23 -8.61 13.70 11.21
CA LEU A 23 -7.25 14.03 10.83
C LEU A 23 -6.28 13.03 11.46
N PRO A 24 -5.21 12.64 10.77
CA PRO A 24 -4.19 11.79 11.37
C PRO A 24 -3.47 12.50 12.52
N PRO A 25 -2.89 11.72 13.47
CA PRO A 25 -2.22 12.23 14.66
C PRO A 25 -1.00 13.12 14.37
N ASN A 26 -0.44 13.03 13.15
CA ASN A 26 0.65 13.87 12.69
C ASN A 26 0.30 14.42 11.29
N ARG A 27 0.62 15.69 11.04
CA ARG A 27 0.46 16.32 9.72
C ARG A 27 1.46 15.76 8.71
N ASP A 28 2.66 15.37 9.15
CA ASP A 28 3.72 14.89 8.26
C ASP A 28 3.39 13.52 7.64
N THR A 29 2.41 12.80 8.20
CA THR A 29 1.93 11.53 7.63
C THR A 29 0.85 11.74 6.57
N MET A 30 0.41 12.98 6.34
CA MET A 30 -0.52 13.28 5.25
C MET A 30 0.21 13.44 3.92
N PRO A 31 -0.42 12.98 2.82
CA PRO A 31 0.06 13.31 1.48
C PRO A 31 0.09 14.83 1.28
N ALA A 32 1.17 15.35 0.69
CA ALA A 32 1.41 16.79 0.54
C ALA A 32 0.26 17.53 -0.17
N LYS A 33 -0.37 16.88 -1.17
CA LYS A 33 -1.54 17.42 -1.87
C LYS A 33 -2.74 17.57 -0.94
N THR A 34 -3.02 16.54 -0.13
CA THR A 34 -4.11 16.55 0.86
C THR A 34 -3.84 17.57 1.96
N ALA A 35 -2.59 17.73 2.39
CA ALA A 35 -2.19 18.77 3.36
C ALA A 35 -2.43 20.17 2.82
N THR A 36 -2.08 20.42 1.56
CA THR A 36 -2.30 21.71 0.90
C THR A 36 -3.80 22.01 0.74
N ALA A 37 -4.60 21.02 0.34
CA ALA A 37 -6.06 21.16 0.23
C ALA A 37 -6.70 21.44 1.60
N LEU A 38 -6.23 20.79 2.66
CA LEU A 38 -6.66 21.06 4.04
C LEU A 38 -6.31 22.50 4.43
N ASP A 39 -5.08 22.96 4.17
CA ASP A 39 -4.67 24.33 4.49
C ASP A 39 -5.55 25.38 3.80
N LYS A 40 -5.92 25.16 2.52
CA LYS A 40 -6.87 26.02 1.80
C LYS A 40 -8.24 26.07 2.47
N LEU A 41 -8.77 24.93 2.90
CA LEU A 41 -10.03 24.87 3.64
C LEU A 41 -9.95 25.67 4.94
N LEU A 42 -8.85 25.56 5.68
CA LEU A 42 -8.66 26.28 6.94
C LEU A 42 -8.54 27.78 6.72
N GLN A 43 -7.82 28.21 5.68
CA GLN A 43 -7.74 29.61 5.30
C GLN A 43 -9.10 30.18 4.90
N ALA A 44 -9.88 29.44 4.09
CA ALA A 44 -11.23 29.86 3.69
C ALA A 44 -12.17 29.97 4.90
N ARG A 45 -12.12 29.00 5.82
CA ARG A 45 -12.94 29.00 7.04
C ARG A 45 -12.54 30.12 8.01
N ASP A 46 -11.24 30.35 8.19
CA ASP A 46 -10.77 31.41 9.07
C ASP A 46 -11.11 32.79 8.45
N ALA A 47 -11.04 32.94 7.12
CA ALA A 47 -11.52 34.13 6.42
C ALA A 47 -13.03 34.37 6.59
N GLU A 48 -13.85 33.32 6.52
CA GLU A 48 -15.29 33.39 6.81
C GLU A 48 -15.54 33.85 8.25
N ARG A 49 -14.81 33.31 9.24
CA ARG A 49 -14.93 33.71 10.66
C ARG A 49 -14.50 35.15 10.90
N HIS A 50 -13.58 35.67 10.11
CA HIS A 50 -13.11 37.06 10.20
C HIS A 50 -14.05 38.07 9.52
N LEU A 51 -15.09 37.62 8.80
CA LEU A 51 -16.16 38.50 8.34
C LEU A 51 -16.95 39.02 9.55
N LYS A 52 -16.71 40.30 9.89
CA LYS A 52 -17.42 41.01 10.98
C LYS A 52 -18.94 41.01 10.74
N GLY A 53 -19.72 41.11 11.82
CA GLY A 53 -21.19 41.05 11.79
C GLY A 53 -21.90 41.95 10.76
N ASN A 54 -21.28 43.08 10.38
CA ASN A 54 -21.76 44.02 9.36
C ASN A 54 -21.42 43.65 7.91
N ALA A 55 -20.78 42.52 7.64
CA ALA A 55 -20.60 42.03 6.28
C ALA A 55 -21.97 41.79 5.64
N GLY A 56 -22.18 42.36 4.46
CA GLY A 56 -23.42 42.20 3.71
C GLY A 56 -23.72 40.72 3.40
N ALA A 57 -25.01 40.39 3.22
CA ALA A 57 -25.43 39.02 2.94
C ALA A 57 -24.74 38.40 1.71
N ALA A 58 -24.37 39.22 0.72
CA ALA A 58 -23.58 38.80 -0.43
C ALA A 58 -22.16 38.34 -0.04
N ALA A 59 -21.44 39.11 0.78
CA ALA A 59 -20.09 38.75 1.24
C ALA A 59 -20.08 37.48 2.12
N LYS A 60 -21.15 37.25 2.89
CA LYS A 60 -21.32 36.01 3.66
C LYS A 60 -21.60 34.80 2.75
N ARG A 61 -22.36 34.98 1.67
CA ARG A 61 -22.59 33.92 0.67
C ARG A 61 -21.32 33.58 -0.10
N GLU A 62 -20.60 34.59 -0.60
CA GLU A 62 -19.33 34.37 -1.30
C GLU A 62 -18.32 33.63 -0.42
N ALA A 63 -18.22 33.97 0.87
CA ALA A 63 -17.36 33.23 1.79
C ALA A 63 -17.83 31.79 2.01
N ALA A 64 -19.13 31.55 2.17
CA ALA A 64 -19.67 30.19 2.27
C ALA A 64 -19.37 29.37 0.99
N ASP A 65 -19.52 29.96 -0.19
CA ASP A 65 -19.22 29.32 -1.47
C ASP A 65 -17.73 28.97 -1.60
N THR A 66 -16.83 29.83 -1.10
CA THR A 66 -15.38 29.53 -1.10
C THR A 66 -15.02 28.41 -0.13
N VAL A 67 -15.66 28.33 1.04
CA VAL A 67 -15.50 27.21 1.98
C VAL A 67 -16.04 25.91 1.37
N GLN A 68 -17.18 25.97 0.69
CA GLN A 68 -17.77 24.82 0.01
C GLN A 68 -16.88 24.31 -1.14
N ALA A 69 -16.30 25.21 -1.94
CA ALA A 69 -15.38 24.86 -3.00
C ALA A 69 -14.10 24.20 -2.45
N ALA A 70 -13.52 24.78 -1.39
CA ALA A 70 -12.33 24.22 -0.74
C ALA A 70 -12.60 22.85 -0.08
N LEU A 71 -13.82 22.64 0.44
CA LEU A 71 -14.23 21.35 0.99
C LEU A 71 -14.37 20.29 -0.10
N THR A 72 -14.94 20.65 -1.25
CA THR A 72 -15.06 19.75 -2.40
C THR A 72 -13.67 19.36 -2.93
N ASP A 73 -12.76 20.32 -3.08
CA ASP A 73 -11.35 20.07 -3.48
C ASP A 73 -10.66 19.11 -2.50
N LEU A 74 -10.87 19.29 -1.19
CA LEU A 74 -10.31 18.38 -0.18
C LEU A 74 -10.86 16.95 -0.33
N TYR A 75 -12.16 16.77 -0.55
CA TYR A 75 -12.75 15.46 -0.76
C TYR A 75 -12.20 14.77 -2.01
N ASP A 76 -12.13 15.49 -3.13
CA ASP A 76 -11.63 14.95 -4.39
C ASP A 76 -10.15 14.55 -4.28
N VAL A 77 -9.32 15.40 -3.68
CA VAL A 77 -7.89 15.11 -3.47
C VAL A 77 -7.71 13.94 -2.50
N ALA A 78 -8.48 13.88 -1.41
CA ALA A 78 -8.40 12.77 -0.47
C ALA A 78 -8.82 11.45 -1.12
N ALA A 79 -9.91 11.44 -1.90
CA ALA A 79 -10.39 10.27 -2.63
C ALA A 79 -9.36 9.81 -3.66
N ALA A 80 -8.85 10.72 -4.50
CA ALA A 80 -7.84 10.40 -5.50
C ALA A 80 -6.56 9.83 -4.87
N THR A 81 -6.13 10.39 -3.75
CA THR A 81 -4.93 9.92 -3.05
C THR A 81 -5.14 8.54 -2.43
N ALA A 82 -6.32 8.28 -1.85
CA ALA A 82 -6.66 6.97 -1.30
C ALA A 82 -6.73 5.88 -2.40
N VAL A 83 -7.25 6.21 -3.57
CA VAL A 83 -7.28 5.30 -4.73
C VAL A 83 -5.86 5.01 -5.22
N SER A 84 -5.04 6.05 -5.41
CA SER A 84 -3.64 5.90 -5.84
C SER A 84 -2.83 5.09 -4.83
N ALA A 85 -2.99 5.31 -3.52
CA ALA A 85 -2.31 4.54 -2.50
C ALA A 85 -2.69 3.05 -2.55
N ARG A 86 -3.98 2.73 -2.69
CA ARG A 86 -4.44 1.34 -2.85
C ARG A 86 -3.84 0.70 -4.08
N GLN A 87 -3.84 1.40 -5.22
CA GLN A 87 -3.24 0.90 -6.45
C GLN A 87 -1.76 0.60 -6.27
N HIS A 88 -0.97 1.52 -5.70
CA HIS A 88 0.45 1.29 -5.46
C HIS A 88 0.71 0.12 -4.52
N HIS A 89 -0.11 -0.08 -3.50
CA HIS A 89 0.01 -1.24 -2.61
C HIS A 89 -0.32 -2.56 -3.33
N GLN A 90 -1.36 -2.57 -4.17
CA GLN A 90 -1.71 -3.73 -4.99
C GLN A 90 -0.61 -4.08 -6.00
N GLU A 91 -0.05 -3.07 -6.68
CA GLU A 91 1.06 -3.24 -7.62
C GLU A 91 2.34 -3.72 -6.91
N GLY A 92 2.66 -3.15 -5.75
CA GLY A 92 3.80 -3.57 -4.94
C GLY A 92 3.67 -5.03 -4.49
N TYR A 93 2.46 -5.43 -4.09
CA TYR A 93 2.18 -6.81 -3.70
C TYR A 93 2.27 -7.78 -4.87
N SER A 94 1.69 -7.44 -6.02
CA SER A 94 1.73 -8.30 -7.21
C SER A 94 3.17 -8.49 -7.71
N TYR A 95 3.98 -7.43 -7.68
CA TYR A 95 5.40 -7.50 -8.00
C TYR A 95 6.17 -8.39 -7.00
N ALA A 96 5.94 -8.23 -5.70
CA ALA A 96 6.56 -9.05 -4.67
C ALA A 96 6.18 -10.53 -4.82
N THR A 97 4.91 -10.81 -5.12
CA THR A 97 4.38 -12.16 -5.37
C THR A 97 5.07 -12.81 -6.58
N ALA A 98 5.16 -12.09 -7.70
CA ALA A 98 5.85 -12.57 -8.89
C ALA A 98 7.34 -12.88 -8.61
N LYS A 99 8.02 -12.03 -7.84
CA LYS A 99 9.41 -12.25 -7.43
C LYS A 99 9.57 -13.47 -6.53
N PHE A 100 8.64 -13.67 -5.58
CA PHE A 100 8.64 -14.84 -4.71
C PHE A 100 8.47 -16.14 -5.51
N ASN A 101 7.48 -16.20 -6.41
CA ASN A 101 7.25 -17.36 -7.26
C ASN A 101 8.46 -17.65 -8.17
N ARG A 102 9.09 -16.61 -8.71
CA ARG A 102 10.32 -16.75 -9.50
C ARG A 102 11.48 -17.32 -8.67
N ALA A 103 11.65 -16.86 -7.44
CA ALA A 103 12.70 -17.35 -6.55
C ALA A 103 12.52 -18.85 -6.21
N ILE A 104 11.27 -19.29 -6.03
CA ILE A 104 10.95 -20.72 -5.86
C ILE A 104 11.39 -21.52 -7.10
N ALA A 105 10.97 -21.09 -8.29
CA ALA A 105 11.32 -21.76 -9.54
C ALA A 105 12.84 -21.81 -9.79
N GLU A 106 13.57 -20.73 -9.46
CA GLU A 106 15.04 -20.70 -9.56
C GLU A 106 15.69 -21.66 -8.55
N ALA A 107 15.16 -21.77 -7.34
CA ALA A 107 15.65 -22.71 -6.33
C ALA A 107 15.42 -24.18 -6.74
N GLU A 108 14.24 -24.50 -7.28
CA GLU A 108 13.93 -25.82 -7.85
C GLU A 108 14.89 -26.19 -8.98
N ALA A 109 15.12 -25.27 -9.92
CA ALA A 109 16.05 -25.49 -11.04
C ALA A 109 17.48 -25.75 -10.54
N ALA A 110 17.94 -24.99 -9.54
CA ALA A 110 19.26 -25.19 -8.95
C ALA A 110 19.39 -26.54 -8.23
N LEU A 111 18.35 -26.98 -7.51
CA LEU A 111 18.33 -28.29 -6.85
C LEU A 111 18.34 -29.44 -7.85
N GLN A 112 17.59 -29.31 -8.95
CA GLN A 112 17.59 -30.30 -10.02
C GLN A 112 18.98 -30.43 -10.66
N LEU A 113 19.62 -29.29 -10.98
CA LEU A 113 20.97 -29.26 -11.53
C LEU A 113 21.99 -29.89 -10.57
N LEU A 114 21.87 -29.62 -9.27
CA LEU A 114 22.76 -30.22 -8.27
C LEU A 114 22.52 -31.72 -8.12
N ALA A 115 21.26 -32.18 -8.23
CA ALA A 115 20.92 -33.60 -8.22
C ALA A 115 21.50 -34.33 -9.44
N ASP A 116 21.41 -33.73 -10.64
CA ASP A 116 21.96 -34.29 -11.87
C ASP A 116 23.50 -34.40 -11.79
N HIS A 117 24.17 -33.36 -11.31
CA HIS A 117 25.62 -33.41 -11.09
C HIS A 117 26.03 -34.37 -9.96
N ALA A 118 25.26 -34.47 -8.88
CA ALA A 118 25.52 -35.45 -7.83
C ALA A 118 25.41 -36.89 -8.35
N ALA A 119 24.44 -37.17 -9.23
CA ALA A 119 24.27 -38.45 -9.88
C ALA A 119 25.44 -38.78 -10.85
N GLN A 120 25.88 -37.79 -11.64
CA GLN A 120 27.05 -37.94 -12.52
C GLN A 120 28.35 -38.14 -11.73
N TYR A 121 28.57 -37.37 -10.66
CA TYR A 121 29.74 -37.53 -9.79
C TYR A 121 29.80 -38.90 -9.13
N ALA A 122 28.64 -39.43 -8.72
CA ALA A 122 28.51 -40.75 -8.14
C ALA A 122 28.73 -41.91 -9.12
N ASN A 123 28.58 -41.65 -10.42
CA ASN A 123 28.71 -42.65 -11.47
C ASN A 123 29.40 -42.09 -12.72
N PRO A 124 30.71 -41.79 -12.64
CA PRO A 124 31.45 -41.10 -13.70
C PRO A 124 31.62 -41.94 -14.98
N SER A 125 31.38 -43.26 -14.92
CA SER A 125 31.53 -44.19 -16.05
C SER A 125 30.22 -44.52 -16.78
N GLY A 126 29.06 -43.98 -16.35
CA GLY A 126 27.79 -44.06 -17.08
C GLY A 126 27.11 -45.44 -17.12
N ILE A 127 27.65 -46.45 -16.45
CA ILE A 127 27.06 -47.80 -16.41
C ILE A 127 26.26 -47.91 -15.11
N GLY A 128 24.97 -48.25 -15.20
CA GLY A 128 23.91 -48.05 -14.19
C GLY A 128 24.03 -48.73 -12.81
N ILE A 129 25.23 -48.83 -12.23
CA ILE A 129 25.47 -49.30 -10.86
C ILE A 129 25.84 -48.07 -10.02
N VAL A 130 24.83 -47.49 -9.38
CA VAL A 130 25.00 -46.35 -8.47
C VAL A 130 25.74 -46.84 -7.22
N ALA A 131 26.93 -46.30 -6.95
CA ALA A 131 27.66 -46.60 -5.72
C ALA A 131 26.80 -46.22 -4.50
N LYS A 132 26.59 -47.17 -3.57
CA LYS A 132 25.73 -47.09 -2.37
C LYS A 132 25.93 -45.84 -1.50
N SER A 133 27.03 -45.10 -1.65
CA SER A 133 27.34 -43.88 -0.88
C SER A 133 26.70 -42.60 -1.41
N SER A 134 26.17 -42.60 -2.65
CA SER A 134 25.61 -41.40 -3.31
C SER A 134 24.12 -41.18 -3.10
N THR A 135 23.41 -42.14 -2.50
CA THR A 135 21.97 -42.04 -2.20
C THR A 135 21.66 -40.99 -1.13
N LYS A 136 22.57 -40.73 -0.18
CA LYS A 136 22.36 -39.73 0.88
C LYS A 136 22.19 -38.29 0.35
N PRO A 137 23.12 -37.73 -0.46
CA PRO A 137 22.96 -36.37 -0.99
C PRO A 137 21.73 -36.24 -1.91
N ILE A 138 21.43 -37.24 -2.74
CA ILE A 138 20.27 -37.22 -3.63
C ILE A 138 18.96 -37.21 -2.83
N VAL A 139 18.86 -37.99 -1.74
CA VAL A 139 17.69 -38.01 -0.85
C VAL A 139 17.54 -36.68 -0.12
N SER A 140 18.63 -36.08 0.37
CA SER A 140 18.59 -34.75 0.99
C SER A 140 18.10 -33.67 0.02
N LEU A 141 18.51 -33.70 -1.25
CA LEU A 141 18.05 -32.73 -2.26
C LEU A 141 16.56 -32.90 -2.58
N ARG A 142 16.06 -34.14 -2.63
CA ARG A 142 14.62 -34.39 -2.75
C ARG A 142 13.81 -33.88 -1.56
N LEU A 143 14.34 -33.99 -0.35
CA LEU A 143 13.68 -33.43 0.85
C LEU A 143 13.62 -31.90 0.79
N ILE A 144 14.67 -31.24 0.32
CA ILE A 144 14.68 -29.78 0.15
C ILE A 144 13.70 -29.36 -0.95
N ALA A 145 13.66 -30.08 -2.08
CA ALA A 145 12.69 -29.82 -3.15
C ALA A 145 11.24 -29.98 -2.66
N GLY A 146 10.93 -31.05 -1.93
CA GLY A 146 9.60 -31.23 -1.34
C GLY A 146 9.25 -30.19 -0.27
N ALA A 147 10.24 -29.59 0.40
CA ALA A 147 10.02 -28.48 1.32
C ALA A 147 9.72 -27.15 0.59
N LEU A 148 10.25 -26.96 -0.62
CA LEU A 148 9.91 -25.82 -1.49
C LEU A 148 8.48 -25.94 -2.01
N ASP A 149 8.06 -27.13 -2.45
CA ASP A 149 6.68 -27.42 -2.86
C ASP A 149 5.67 -27.21 -1.72
N ALA A 150 6.10 -27.44 -0.48
CA ALA A 150 5.29 -27.28 0.72
C ALA A 150 5.26 -25.83 1.25
N LEU A 151 5.91 -24.87 0.58
CA LEU A 151 5.79 -23.45 0.94
C LEU A 151 4.32 -23.01 0.81
N VAL A 152 3.86 -22.23 1.79
CA VAL A 152 2.50 -21.71 1.81
C VAL A 152 2.28 -20.85 0.56
N ALA A 153 1.20 -21.13 -0.18
CA ALA A 153 0.80 -20.35 -1.34
C ALA A 153 0.63 -18.87 -0.94
N VAL A 154 1.11 -17.96 -1.81
CA VAL A 154 0.97 -16.53 -1.55
C VAL A 154 -0.53 -16.19 -1.46
N PRO A 155 -1.00 -15.64 -0.32
CA PRO A 155 -2.42 -15.38 -0.13
C PRO A 155 -2.93 -14.36 -1.16
N PRO A 156 -4.15 -14.50 -1.69
CA PRO A 156 -4.70 -13.47 -2.55
C PRO A 156 -4.88 -12.17 -1.77
N ILE A 157 -4.65 -11.02 -2.43
CA ILE A 157 -5.25 -9.78 -1.97
C ILE A 157 -6.70 -9.81 -2.46
N ASP A 158 -7.64 -10.02 -1.53
CA ASP A 158 -9.04 -9.77 -1.80
C ASP A 158 -9.21 -8.29 -2.20
N ALA A 159 -9.81 -8.06 -3.37
CA ALA A 159 -10.07 -6.74 -3.94
C ALA A 159 -11.32 -6.08 -3.33
#